data_AF-A0A534TJW4-F1
#
_entry.id   AF-A0A534TJW4-F1
#
_cell.length_a   1.000
_cell.length_b   1.000
_cell.length_c   1.000
_cell.angle_alpha   90.00
_cell.angle_beta   90.00
_cell.angle_gamma   90.00
#
_symmetry.space_group_name_H-M   'P 1'
#
loop_
_entity.id
_entity.type
_entity.pdbx_description
1 polymer ?
#
loop_
_entity_poly.entity_id
_entity_poly.type
_entity_poly.pdbx_seq_one_letter_code
_entity_poly.pdbx_strand_id
1 'polypeptide(L)'
;GALGGFAPAKCSPLVVFRHGLGSGRAAMLTVADTLNARGFTVAAIDAAKHGDRSFCTSSQTTITIGGNTLNQCAGGVACTALLPAGAQGDANVIGTCGTAGFFYLPVSTACLNPATGCNWTGTAGIPAVSSSYLVSANFFRTRDTFRQDMIDQSQLVRAVAFAPTGAPPTGHNLFDHMIATGVIIDPTKIYFVGQSLGSIQGAADVAVNPRISEAVLNVGGGTVVDIFTTSPSFVTTTNTLLASLGIQPGANSAYLQFLVVAKTILDPADPVNFAGHLQSNTLPNLLANPNGSVAQTAKKILTQAAFCDQVVPNPWNFILDSTAGTGPFPGGTGFGGPGTFQLFFTGTPSGSALASCPTPSSTSPNAIPHGFFTDWSAATSQAQSDAAGFLVDPTTLPPSLRTF
;
A
#
# COMPACT_ATOMS: atom_id res chain seq x y z
N GLY A 1 -10.00 -32.94 -21.26
CA GLY A 1 -10.06 -32.68 -19.79
C GLY A 1 -10.44 -31.22 -19.56
N ALA A 2 -10.74 -30.83 -18.32
CA ALA A 2 -11.19 -29.49 -17.93
C ALA A 2 -10.35 -28.30 -18.47
N LEU A 3 -9.08 -28.55 -18.83
CA LEU A 3 -8.16 -27.59 -19.46
C LEU A 3 -8.35 -27.43 -20.99
N GLY A 4 -9.24 -28.21 -21.62
CA GLY A 4 -9.45 -28.19 -23.07
C GLY A 4 -10.16 -26.94 -23.59
N GLY A 5 -10.89 -26.22 -22.74
CA GLY A 5 -11.48 -24.90 -23.07
C GLY A 5 -10.48 -23.74 -23.00
N PHE A 6 -9.24 -24.04 -22.66
CA PHE A 6 -8.19 -23.09 -22.33
C PHE A 6 -6.92 -23.34 -23.16
N ALA A 7 -6.97 -24.15 -24.22
CA ALA A 7 -5.77 -24.46 -25.00
C ALA A 7 -5.69 -23.62 -26.29
N PRO A 8 -4.54 -23.01 -26.61
CA PRO A 8 -3.30 -22.94 -25.83
C PRO A 8 -3.22 -21.64 -24.99
N ALA A 9 -3.57 -21.69 -23.71
CA ALA A 9 -3.44 -20.55 -22.82
C ALA A 9 -2.05 -20.47 -22.18
N LYS A 10 -1.49 -19.27 -22.14
CA LYS A 10 -0.30 -18.93 -21.38
C LYS A 10 -0.64 -18.83 -19.90
N CYS A 11 0.08 -19.57 -19.06
CA CYS A 11 0.03 -19.38 -17.60
C CYS A 11 0.88 -18.17 -17.19
N SER A 12 0.30 -17.25 -16.43
CA SER A 12 0.92 -15.99 -16.01
C SER A 12 0.92 -15.90 -14.48
N PRO A 13 2.06 -15.59 -13.83
CA PRO A 13 2.07 -15.35 -12.39
C PRO A 13 1.22 -14.13 -12.03
N LEU A 14 0.55 -14.18 -10.88
CA LEU A 14 -0.23 -13.06 -10.36
C LEU A 14 0.65 -12.14 -9.52
N VAL A 15 0.59 -10.84 -9.78
CA VAL A 15 1.06 -9.80 -8.87
C VAL A 15 -0.16 -9.10 -8.27
N VAL A 16 -0.35 -9.23 -6.96
CA VAL A 16 -1.31 -8.44 -6.20
C VAL A 16 -0.68 -7.07 -5.93
N PHE A 17 -1.24 -6.02 -6.54
CA PHE A 17 -0.79 -4.66 -6.31
C PHE A 17 -1.63 -3.96 -5.23
N ARG A 18 -0.93 -3.27 -4.32
CA ARG A 18 -1.53 -2.55 -3.20
C ARG A 18 -1.14 -1.08 -3.20
N HIS A 19 -2.16 -0.22 -3.29
CA HIS A 19 -2.01 1.22 -3.44
C HIS A 19 -1.72 1.95 -2.11
N GLY A 20 -1.14 3.15 -2.20
CA GLY A 20 -0.90 4.03 -1.07
C GLY A 20 -2.12 4.78 -0.53
N LEU A 21 -1.90 5.58 0.52
CA LEU A 21 -2.90 6.43 1.16
C LEU A 21 -3.46 7.46 0.16
N GLY A 22 -4.77 7.68 0.18
CA GLY A 22 -5.46 8.61 -0.70
C GLY A 22 -5.63 8.12 -2.14
N SER A 23 -5.19 6.89 -2.45
CA SER A 23 -5.23 6.30 -3.78
C SER A 23 -6.38 5.28 -3.93
N GLY A 24 -6.37 4.44 -4.96
CA GLY A 24 -7.37 3.38 -5.17
C GLY A 24 -6.84 2.28 -6.08
N ARG A 25 -7.64 1.24 -6.34
CA ARG A 25 -7.28 0.08 -7.18
C ARG A 25 -6.71 0.47 -8.54
N ALA A 26 -7.21 1.57 -9.11
CA ALA A 26 -6.78 2.07 -10.41
C ALA A 26 -5.30 2.52 -10.44
N ALA A 27 -4.67 2.75 -9.28
CA ALA A 27 -3.23 3.00 -9.20
C ALA A 27 -2.37 1.84 -9.70
N MET A 28 -2.91 0.61 -9.78
CA MET A 28 -2.19 -0.49 -10.42
C MET A 28 -1.81 -0.18 -11.88
N LEU A 29 -2.56 0.71 -12.55
CA LEU A 29 -2.28 1.12 -13.93
C LEU A 29 -0.94 1.84 -14.08
N THR A 30 -0.39 2.41 -13.00
CA THR A 30 0.92 3.07 -13.06
C THR A 30 2.10 2.09 -13.05
N VAL A 31 1.85 0.82 -12.73
CA VAL A 31 2.87 -0.25 -12.66
C VAL A 31 2.60 -1.40 -13.63
N ALA A 32 1.38 -1.45 -14.18
CA ALA A 32 0.89 -2.58 -14.96
C ALA A 32 1.78 -2.87 -16.18
N ASP A 33 2.16 -1.85 -16.96
CA ASP A 33 2.96 -2.06 -18.17
C ASP A 33 4.32 -2.68 -17.87
N THR A 34 5.03 -2.20 -16.84
CA THR A 34 6.33 -2.75 -16.43
C THR A 34 6.24 -4.20 -15.98
N LEU A 35 5.21 -4.55 -15.20
CA LEU A 35 4.99 -5.91 -14.72
C LEU A 35 4.49 -6.84 -15.84
N ASN A 36 3.57 -6.38 -16.68
CA ASN A 36 3.03 -7.12 -17.82
C ASN A 36 4.13 -7.41 -18.86
N ALA A 37 5.06 -6.48 -19.07
CA ALA A 37 6.23 -6.69 -19.93
C ALA A 37 7.14 -7.83 -19.44
N ARG A 38 7.09 -8.18 -18.15
CA ARG A 38 7.76 -9.35 -17.57
C ARG A 38 6.89 -10.61 -17.53
N GLY A 39 5.67 -10.55 -18.07
CA GLY A 39 4.76 -11.69 -18.20
C GLY A 39 3.84 -11.92 -17.01
N PHE A 40 3.75 -10.95 -16.08
CA PHE A 40 2.83 -10.99 -14.96
C PHE A 40 1.41 -10.56 -15.34
N THR A 41 0.44 -11.04 -14.58
CA THR A 41 -0.92 -10.50 -14.53
C THR A 41 -1.02 -9.68 -13.25
N VAL A 42 -1.49 -8.43 -13.33
CA VAL A 42 -1.62 -7.55 -12.16
C VAL A 42 -3.09 -7.44 -11.75
N ALA A 43 -3.37 -7.62 -10.46
CA ALA A 43 -4.70 -7.38 -9.90
C ALA A 43 -4.61 -6.48 -8.66
N ALA A 44 -5.58 -5.60 -8.50
CA ALA A 44 -5.71 -4.75 -7.32
C ALA A 44 -7.18 -4.57 -6.94
N ILE A 45 -7.40 -4.36 -5.64
CA ILE A 45 -8.69 -3.98 -5.07
C ILE A 45 -8.51 -2.71 -4.22
N ASP A 46 -9.62 -2.02 -4.01
CA ASP A 46 -9.64 -0.86 -3.14
C ASP A 46 -9.43 -1.30 -1.69
N ALA A 47 -8.56 -0.57 -1.00
CA ALA A 47 -8.47 -0.67 0.46
C ALA A 47 -9.83 -0.37 1.07
N ALA A 48 -10.09 -0.95 2.24
CA ALA A 48 -11.19 -0.45 3.05
C ALA A 48 -11.02 1.07 3.25
N LYS A 49 -12.11 1.82 3.04
CA LYS A 49 -12.17 3.31 3.09
C LYS A 49 -11.46 4.04 1.96
N HIS A 50 -11.00 3.34 0.93
CA HIS A 50 -10.39 3.95 -0.25
C HIS A 50 -11.15 3.59 -1.51
N GLY A 51 -10.84 4.28 -2.61
CA GLY A 51 -11.49 4.01 -3.89
C GLY A 51 -13.01 4.02 -3.77
N ASP A 52 -13.69 3.06 -4.38
CA ASP A 52 -15.16 3.00 -4.31
C ASP A 52 -15.70 2.54 -2.95
N ARG A 53 -14.81 2.17 -2.01
CA ARG A 53 -15.13 1.83 -0.63
C ARG A 53 -14.96 3.01 0.33
N SER A 54 -14.81 4.22 -0.21
CA SER A 54 -14.59 5.45 0.55
C SER A 54 -15.83 5.92 1.30
N PHE A 55 -15.61 6.87 2.20
CA PHE A 55 -16.68 7.57 2.89
C PHE A 55 -16.48 9.08 2.76
N CYS A 56 -17.58 9.84 2.74
CA CYS A 56 -17.55 11.29 2.79
C CYS A 56 -17.93 11.79 4.20
N THR A 57 -17.77 13.08 4.44
CA THR A 57 -18.21 13.76 5.67
C THR A 57 -19.61 14.31 5.49
N SER A 58 -20.56 13.80 6.27
CA SER A 58 -21.97 14.18 6.20
C SER A 58 -22.17 15.68 6.30
N SER A 59 -23.19 16.18 5.59
CA SER A 59 -23.59 17.59 5.57
C SER A 59 -22.55 18.54 4.98
N GLN A 60 -21.42 18.02 4.50
CA GLN A 60 -20.42 18.77 3.74
C GLN A 60 -20.52 18.42 2.26
N THR A 61 -20.24 19.40 1.41
CA THR A 61 -20.16 19.25 -0.05
C THR A 61 -18.71 19.11 -0.52
N THR A 62 -17.77 19.66 0.24
CA THR A 62 -16.35 19.73 -0.13
C THR A 62 -15.43 19.10 0.92
N ILE A 63 -14.22 18.76 0.50
CA ILE A 63 -13.11 18.28 1.33
C ILE A 63 -11.84 19.05 0.93
N THR A 64 -10.94 19.29 1.88
CA THR A 64 -9.66 19.94 1.62
C THR A 64 -8.52 18.95 1.71
N ILE A 65 -7.75 18.80 0.62
CA ILE A 65 -6.63 17.85 0.52
C ILE A 65 -5.42 18.58 -0.07
N GLY A 66 -4.29 18.58 0.65
CA GLY A 66 -3.08 19.26 0.20
C GLY A 66 -3.29 20.76 -0.09
N GLY A 67 -4.20 21.41 0.66
CA GLY A 67 -4.59 22.80 0.45
C GLY A 67 -5.65 23.04 -0.64
N ASN A 68 -6.03 22.02 -1.41
CA ASN A 68 -7.02 22.13 -2.47
C ASN A 68 -8.42 21.75 -1.96
N THR A 69 -9.41 22.60 -2.20
CA THR A 69 -10.81 22.31 -1.88
C THR A 69 -11.47 21.61 -3.07
N LEU A 70 -11.94 20.39 -2.88
CA LEU A 70 -12.54 19.52 -3.88
C LEU A 70 -13.95 19.11 -3.48
N ASN A 71 -14.80 18.76 -4.44
CA ASN A 71 -16.10 18.15 -4.13
C ASN A 71 -15.91 16.75 -3.52
N GLN A 72 -16.81 16.35 -2.63
CA GLN A 72 -16.84 14.99 -2.10
C GLN A 72 -17.65 14.05 -2.99
N CYS A 73 -18.84 14.51 -3.37
CA CYS A 73 -19.77 13.79 -4.21
C CYS A 73 -19.82 14.40 -5.61
N ALA A 74 -20.16 13.58 -6.61
CA ALA A 74 -20.36 14.09 -7.96
C ALA A 74 -21.48 15.14 -7.98
N GLY A 75 -21.33 16.13 -8.86
CA GLY A 75 -22.28 17.25 -8.97
C GLY A 75 -22.32 18.20 -7.77
N GLY A 76 -21.40 18.07 -6.79
CA GLY A 76 -21.36 18.94 -5.62
C GLY A 76 -22.50 18.70 -4.62
N VAL A 77 -23.16 17.55 -4.70
CA VAL A 77 -24.23 17.16 -3.77
C VAL A 77 -23.67 16.97 -2.36
N ALA A 78 -24.45 17.32 -1.34
CA ALA A 78 -24.06 17.12 0.05
C ALA A 78 -24.03 15.63 0.39
N CYS A 79 -22.99 15.24 1.13
CA CYS A 79 -22.85 13.90 1.67
C CYS A 79 -23.97 13.58 2.68
N THR A 80 -24.53 12.37 2.62
CA THR A 80 -25.65 11.94 3.48
C THR A 80 -25.16 11.03 4.61
N ALA A 81 -25.61 11.27 5.84
CA ALA A 81 -25.19 10.51 7.01
C ALA A 81 -25.51 9.01 6.86
N LEU A 82 -24.52 8.16 7.15
CA LEU A 82 -24.71 6.71 7.26
C LEU A 82 -25.07 6.28 8.68
N LEU A 83 -24.62 7.04 9.68
CA LEU A 83 -24.79 6.76 11.08
C LEU A 83 -25.11 8.05 11.86
N PRO A 84 -25.75 7.95 13.04
CA PRO A 84 -25.95 9.10 13.91
C PRO A 84 -24.64 9.73 14.37
N ALA A 85 -24.68 11.01 14.74
CA ALA A 85 -23.54 11.71 15.33
C ALA A 85 -23.06 10.99 16.61
N GLY A 86 -21.74 10.88 16.77
CA GLY A 86 -21.12 10.24 17.93
C GLY A 86 -21.19 8.71 17.96
N ALA A 87 -21.91 8.04 17.04
CA ALA A 87 -22.04 6.57 16.98
C ALA A 87 -20.70 5.83 16.77
N GLN A 88 -19.65 6.57 16.46
CA GLN A 88 -18.39 6.03 15.96
C GLN A 88 -17.15 6.62 16.65
N GLY A 89 -17.34 7.49 17.65
CA GLY A 89 -16.25 8.11 18.41
C GLY A 89 -15.49 9.23 17.69
N ASP A 90 -15.94 9.64 16.50
CA ASP A 90 -15.40 10.77 15.75
C ASP A 90 -16.35 11.97 15.80
N ALA A 91 -15.80 13.19 15.83
CA ALA A 91 -16.58 14.43 15.78
C ALA A 91 -17.32 14.60 14.44
N ASN A 92 -16.68 14.17 13.35
CA ASN A 92 -17.24 14.20 12.01
C ASN A 92 -18.12 12.97 11.77
N VAL A 93 -19.34 13.20 11.26
CA VAL A 93 -20.29 12.12 10.94
C VAL A 93 -19.95 11.53 9.57
N ILE A 94 -19.71 10.22 9.54
CA ILE A 94 -19.49 9.46 8.32
C ILE A 94 -20.74 9.45 7.45
N GLY A 95 -20.57 9.66 6.14
CA GLY A 95 -21.63 9.59 5.17
C GLY A 95 -21.26 8.93 3.85
N THR A 96 -22.25 8.91 2.94
CA THR A 96 -22.17 8.39 1.57
C THR A 96 -22.71 9.40 0.57
N CYS A 97 -22.20 9.31 -0.66
CA CYS A 97 -22.72 10.04 -1.81
C CYS A 97 -23.90 9.33 -2.50
N GLY A 98 -24.30 8.15 -2.01
CA GLY A 98 -25.45 7.40 -2.53
C GLY A 98 -25.37 7.20 -4.05
N THR A 99 -26.48 7.45 -4.74
CA THR A 99 -26.57 7.32 -6.20
C THR A 99 -25.81 8.40 -6.97
N ALA A 100 -25.43 9.52 -6.34
CA ALA A 100 -24.63 10.54 -7.01
C ALA A 100 -23.21 10.04 -7.30
N GLY A 101 -22.70 9.10 -6.49
CA GLY A 101 -21.31 8.64 -6.58
C GLY A 101 -20.32 9.70 -6.11
N PHE A 102 -19.05 9.30 -6.02
CA PHE A 102 -17.98 10.20 -5.57
C PHE A 102 -17.52 11.14 -6.68
N PHE A 103 -16.92 12.26 -6.27
CA PHE A 103 -16.12 13.07 -7.18
C PHE A 103 -14.77 12.38 -7.40
N TYR A 104 -14.48 11.98 -8.64
CA TYR A 104 -13.25 11.29 -9.00
C TYR A 104 -12.16 12.27 -9.45
N LEU A 105 -10.92 11.87 -9.24
CA LEU A 105 -9.70 12.44 -9.80
C LEU A 105 -9.08 11.43 -10.77
N PRO A 106 -8.35 11.87 -11.81
CA PRO A 106 -7.65 10.94 -12.69
C PRO A 106 -6.53 10.22 -11.93
N VAL A 107 -6.18 9.01 -12.39
CA VAL A 107 -5.07 8.23 -11.79
C VAL A 107 -3.74 8.96 -11.94
N SER A 108 -3.51 9.59 -13.09
CA SER A 108 -2.36 10.46 -13.33
C SER A 108 -2.78 11.91 -13.21
N THR A 109 -2.08 12.68 -12.37
CA THR A 109 -2.30 14.12 -12.21
C THR A 109 -2.00 14.91 -13.49
N ALA A 110 -1.19 14.38 -14.40
CA ALA A 110 -0.98 14.97 -15.73
C ALA A 110 -2.28 15.10 -16.52
N CYS A 111 -3.25 14.22 -16.27
CA CYS A 111 -4.57 14.24 -16.91
C CYS A 111 -5.55 15.27 -16.32
N LEU A 112 -5.15 16.00 -15.28
CA LEU A 112 -5.86 17.21 -14.85
C LEU A 112 -5.61 18.39 -15.80
N ASN A 113 -4.55 18.34 -16.60
CA ASN A 113 -4.26 19.36 -17.61
C ASN A 113 -5.02 19.03 -18.92
N PRO A 114 -5.90 19.90 -19.44
CA PRO A 114 -6.59 19.65 -20.71
C PRO A 114 -5.65 19.43 -21.90
N ALA A 115 -4.42 19.96 -21.85
CA ALA A 115 -3.44 19.85 -22.93
C ALA A 115 -2.83 18.45 -23.09
N THR A 116 -2.92 17.57 -22.08
CA THR A 116 -2.37 16.19 -22.18
C THR A 116 -3.25 15.23 -22.96
N GLY A 117 -4.48 15.62 -23.33
CA GLY A 117 -5.33 14.82 -24.20
C GLY A 117 -5.78 13.47 -23.61
N CYS A 118 -5.75 13.31 -22.28
CA CYS A 118 -6.07 12.05 -21.61
C CYS A 118 -7.54 11.60 -21.75
N ASN A 119 -8.43 12.41 -22.36
CA ASN A 119 -9.87 12.13 -22.49
C ASN A 119 -10.56 11.73 -21.17
N TRP A 120 -10.06 12.21 -20.04
CA TRP A 120 -10.64 11.92 -18.74
C TRP A 120 -11.97 12.66 -18.58
N THR A 121 -13.05 11.91 -18.32
CA THR A 121 -14.42 12.44 -18.30
C THR A 121 -14.93 12.80 -16.89
N GLY A 122 -14.09 12.65 -15.85
CA GLY A 122 -14.51 12.90 -14.47
C GLY A 122 -15.34 11.79 -13.82
N THR A 123 -15.64 10.71 -14.55
CA THR A 123 -16.56 9.64 -14.10
C THR A 123 -15.88 8.39 -13.55
N ALA A 124 -14.55 8.32 -13.67
CA ALA A 124 -13.73 7.19 -13.21
C ALA A 124 -12.38 7.69 -12.70
N GLY A 125 -11.70 6.87 -11.90
CA GLY A 125 -10.38 7.18 -11.36
C GLY A 125 -10.32 6.90 -9.86
N ILE A 126 -9.79 7.85 -9.09
CA ILE A 126 -9.66 7.74 -7.63
C ILE A 126 -10.57 8.80 -7.00
N PRO A 127 -11.54 8.42 -6.15
CA PRO A 127 -12.36 9.38 -5.40
C PRO A 127 -11.50 10.36 -4.61
N ALA A 128 -11.84 11.65 -4.67
CA ALA A 128 -11.15 12.67 -3.87
C ALA A 128 -11.22 12.36 -2.38
N VAL A 129 -12.32 11.77 -1.91
CA VAL A 129 -12.50 11.35 -0.49
C VAL A 129 -11.77 10.06 -0.13
N SER A 130 -10.98 9.48 -1.03
CA SER A 130 -10.24 8.24 -0.74
C SER A 130 -9.37 8.39 0.49
N SER A 131 -9.35 7.37 1.34
CA SER A 131 -8.70 7.31 2.67
C SER A 131 -9.37 8.06 3.81
N SER A 132 -10.47 8.77 3.56
CA SER A 132 -11.20 9.45 4.63
C SER A 132 -11.56 8.46 5.73
N TYR A 133 -11.34 8.87 6.98
CA TYR A 133 -11.57 8.06 8.18
C TYR A 133 -10.70 6.80 8.31
N LEU A 134 -9.60 6.68 7.55
CA LEU A 134 -8.56 5.68 7.86
C LEU A 134 -7.85 6.06 9.16
N VAL A 135 -7.35 7.30 9.23
CA VAL A 135 -6.83 7.92 10.44
C VAL A 135 -8.00 8.62 11.13
N SER A 136 -8.27 8.27 12.38
CA SER A 136 -9.42 8.76 13.13
C SER A 136 -9.14 8.76 14.64
N ALA A 137 -9.97 9.42 15.44
CA ALA A 137 -9.85 9.36 16.91
C ALA A 137 -10.19 7.97 17.45
N ASN A 138 -10.92 7.17 16.66
CA ASN A 138 -11.23 5.79 16.96
C ASN A 138 -10.15 4.84 16.41
N PHE A 139 -9.08 4.59 17.17
CA PHE A 139 -7.98 3.72 16.74
C PHE A 139 -8.39 2.27 16.46
N PHE A 140 -9.48 1.78 17.07
CA PHE A 140 -10.04 0.46 16.76
C PHE A 140 -10.50 0.38 15.31
N ARG A 141 -11.03 1.49 14.76
CA ARG A 141 -11.39 1.58 13.35
C ARG A 141 -10.17 1.42 12.46
N THR A 142 -9.06 2.08 12.77
CA THR A 142 -7.81 1.95 12.00
C THR A 142 -7.30 0.51 12.08
N ARG A 143 -7.24 -0.07 13.28
CA ARG A 143 -6.88 -1.49 13.50
C ARG A 143 -7.72 -2.43 12.65
N ASP A 144 -9.04 -2.30 12.74
CA ASP A 144 -9.97 -3.22 12.08
C ASP A 144 -9.97 -3.01 10.56
N THR A 145 -9.63 -1.82 10.08
CA THR A 145 -9.42 -1.56 8.65
C THR A 145 -8.20 -2.32 8.12
N PHE A 146 -7.10 -2.33 8.87
CA PHE A 146 -5.89 -3.07 8.50
C PHE A 146 -6.13 -4.58 8.55
N ARG A 147 -6.86 -5.07 9.55
CA ARG A 147 -7.24 -6.50 9.64
C ARG A 147 -8.22 -6.91 8.56
N GLN A 148 -9.14 -6.02 8.15
CA GLN A 148 -10.02 -6.28 7.02
C GLN A 148 -9.21 -6.42 5.73
N ASP A 149 -8.13 -5.67 5.57
CA ASP A 149 -7.28 -5.74 4.38
C ASP A 149 -6.64 -7.13 4.21
N MET A 150 -6.14 -7.73 5.30
CA MET A 150 -5.61 -9.10 5.31
C MET A 150 -6.61 -10.11 4.73
N ILE A 151 -7.89 -9.96 5.09
CA ILE A 151 -8.98 -10.81 4.60
C ILE A 151 -9.25 -10.49 3.13
N ASP A 152 -9.37 -9.22 2.78
CA ASP A 152 -9.70 -8.77 1.43
C ASP A 152 -8.64 -9.22 0.40
N GLN A 153 -7.35 -9.04 0.70
CA GLN A 153 -6.26 -9.51 -0.17
C GLN A 153 -6.24 -11.03 -0.27
N SER A 154 -6.48 -11.75 0.84
CA SER A 154 -6.60 -13.21 0.82
C SER A 154 -7.77 -13.70 -0.04
N GLN A 155 -8.90 -12.98 -0.02
CA GLN A 155 -10.06 -13.29 -0.85
C GLN A 155 -9.82 -12.94 -2.32
N LEU A 156 -9.14 -11.84 -2.63
CA LEU A 156 -8.73 -11.51 -4.00
C LEU A 156 -7.92 -12.66 -4.59
N VAL A 157 -6.85 -13.09 -3.92
CA VAL A 157 -6.01 -14.21 -4.38
C VAL A 157 -6.87 -15.47 -4.56
N ARG A 158 -7.73 -15.80 -3.59
CA ARG A 158 -8.61 -16.98 -3.69
C ARG A 158 -9.55 -16.91 -4.91
N ALA A 159 -10.09 -15.73 -5.22
CA ALA A 159 -11.08 -15.55 -6.28
C ALA A 159 -10.46 -15.58 -7.69
N VAL A 160 -9.27 -15.01 -7.86
CA VAL A 160 -8.66 -14.84 -9.20
C VAL A 160 -7.60 -15.90 -9.52
N ALA A 161 -6.91 -16.44 -8.51
CA ALA A 161 -5.88 -17.46 -8.65
C ALA A 161 -6.40 -18.84 -8.20
N PHE A 162 -7.47 -19.30 -8.83
CA PHE A 162 -8.09 -20.58 -8.54
C PHE A 162 -7.49 -21.70 -9.39
N ALA A 163 -7.41 -22.90 -8.83
CA ALA A 163 -7.11 -24.11 -9.60
C ALA A 163 -8.44 -24.69 -10.12
N PRO A 164 -8.76 -24.61 -11.43
CA PRO A 164 -10.01 -25.11 -11.96
C PRO A 164 -10.13 -26.63 -11.76
N THR A 165 -11.19 -27.08 -11.10
CA THR A 165 -11.55 -28.50 -10.99
C THR A 165 -12.46 -28.97 -12.14
N GLY A 166 -12.91 -28.03 -12.99
CA GLY A 166 -13.82 -28.25 -14.12
C GLY A 166 -13.60 -27.18 -15.20
N ALA A 167 -14.45 -27.18 -16.24
CA ALA A 167 -14.43 -26.12 -17.24
C ALA A 167 -14.66 -24.75 -16.56
N PRO A 168 -14.02 -23.67 -17.05
CA PRO A 168 -14.24 -22.34 -16.48
C PRO A 168 -15.73 -21.96 -16.59
N PRO A 169 -16.26 -21.23 -15.59
CA PRO A 169 -17.64 -20.76 -15.65
C PRO A 169 -17.79 -19.74 -16.78
N THR A 170 -18.87 -19.86 -17.55
CA THR A 170 -19.24 -18.92 -18.62
C THR A 170 -20.12 -17.80 -18.07
N GLY A 171 -19.99 -16.59 -18.61
CA GLY A 171 -20.82 -15.43 -18.21
C GLY A 171 -20.25 -14.66 -17.01
N HIS A 172 -18.98 -14.90 -16.68
CA HIS A 172 -18.25 -14.14 -15.68
C HIS A 172 -17.13 -13.35 -16.38
N ASN A 173 -17.23 -12.02 -16.36
CA ASN A 173 -16.38 -11.11 -17.13
C ASN A 173 -14.88 -11.42 -17.07
N LEU A 174 -14.34 -11.74 -15.89
CA LEU A 174 -12.92 -12.08 -15.73
C LEU A 174 -12.56 -13.38 -16.47
N PHE A 175 -13.35 -14.43 -16.31
CA PHE A 175 -13.03 -15.74 -16.87
C PHE A 175 -13.26 -15.76 -18.38
N ASP A 176 -14.34 -15.12 -18.84
CA ASP A 176 -14.59 -14.92 -20.26
C ASP A 176 -13.44 -14.14 -20.92
N HIS A 177 -12.89 -13.11 -20.25
CA HIS A 177 -11.73 -12.37 -20.72
C HIS A 177 -10.45 -13.22 -20.76
N MET A 178 -10.18 -14.00 -19.71
CA MET A 178 -9.02 -14.92 -19.66
C MET A 178 -9.08 -15.97 -20.78
N ILE A 179 -10.27 -16.54 -21.04
CA ILE A 179 -10.49 -17.47 -22.15
C ILE A 179 -10.24 -16.78 -23.49
N ALA A 180 -10.86 -15.62 -23.71
CA ALA A 180 -10.77 -14.88 -24.96
C ALA A 180 -9.34 -14.43 -25.30
N THR A 181 -8.54 -14.11 -24.28
CA THR A 181 -7.13 -13.69 -24.44
C THR A 181 -6.14 -14.84 -24.43
N GLY A 182 -6.56 -16.05 -24.04
CA GLY A 182 -5.66 -17.18 -23.86
C GLY A 182 -4.63 -16.95 -22.74
N VAL A 183 -4.98 -16.20 -21.69
CA VAL A 183 -4.12 -15.97 -20.53
C VAL A 183 -4.81 -16.46 -19.28
N ILE A 184 -4.16 -17.34 -18.53
CA ILE A 184 -4.66 -17.88 -17.27
C ILE A 184 -3.67 -17.55 -16.16
N ILE A 185 -4.20 -17.19 -14.99
CA ILE A 185 -3.40 -16.97 -13.80
C ILE A 185 -2.88 -18.32 -13.28
N ASP A 186 -1.58 -18.43 -13.08
CA ASP A 186 -0.94 -19.57 -12.43
C ASP A 186 -1.20 -19.50 -10.91
N PRO A 187 -2.03 -20.41 -10.34
CA PRO A 187 -2.35 -20.36 -8.92
C PRO A 187 -1.17 -20.75 -8.01
N THR A 188 -0.06 -21.23 -8.58
CA THR A 188 1.15 -21.61 -7.86
C THR A 188 2.17 -20.47 -7.76
N LYS A 189 1.96 -19.35 -8.47
CA LYS A 189 2.88 -18.21 -8.51
C LYS A 189 2.15 -16.91 -8.20
N ILE A 190 2.06 -16.60 -6.90
CA ILE A 190 1.39 -15.41 -6.40
C ILE A 190 2.40 -14.52 -5.70
N TYR A 191 2.47 -13.28 -6.17
CA TYR A 191 3.41 -12.27 -5.72
C TYR A 191 2.67 -11.02 -5.25
N PHE A 192 3.36 -10.16 -4.52
CA PHE A 192 2.80 -8.94 -3.96
C PHE A 192 3.68 -7.73 -4.26
N VAL A 193 3.08 -6.60 -4.58
CA VAL A 193 3.77 -5.31 -4.69
C VAL A 193 2.96 -4.26 -3.96
N GLY A 194 3.52 -3.67 -2.91
CA GLY A 194 2.93 -2.57 -2.16
C GLY A 194 3.65 -1.26 -2.41
N GLN A 195 2.90 -0.16 -2.36
CA GLN A 195 3.44 1.20 -2.30
C GLN A 195 2.88 1.92 -1.07
N SER A 196 3.74 2.53 -0.24
CA SER A 196 3.34 3.33 0.92
C SER A 196 2.43 2.57 1.88
N LEU A 197 1.20 3.04 2.10
CA LEU A 197 0.17 2.33 2.87
C LEU A 197 0.01 0.89 2.41
N GLY A 198 0.13 0.62 1.11
CA GLY A 198 0.06 -0.74 0.58
C GLY A 198 1.24 -1.61 1.00
N SER A 199 2.40 -1.04 1.31
CA SER A 199 3.53 -1.75 1.92
C SER A 199 3.42 -1.86 3.44
N ILE A 200 2.88 -0.81 4.09
CA ILE A 200 2.56 -0.82 5.52
C ILE A 200 1.55 -1.94 5.81
N GLN A 201 0.43 -2.01 5.09
CA GLN A 201 -0.53 -3.12 5.21
C GLN A 201 0.05 -4.43 4.65
N GLY A 202 0.80 -4.32 3.55
CA GLY A 202 1.37 -5.45 2.82
C GLY A 202 2.28 -6.35 3.64
N ALA A 203 3.03 -5.82 4.62
CA ALA A 203 3.82 -6.66 5.52
C ALA A 203 2.95 -7.71 6.24
N ALA A 204 1.75 -7.31 6.67
CA ALA A 204 0.81 -8.24 7.29
C ALA A 204 0.11 -9.12 6.25
N ASP A 205 -0.36 -8.55 5.15
CA ASP A 205 -1.04 -9.30 4.08
C ASP A 205 -0.18 -10.45 3.53
N VAL A 206 1.11 -10.20 3.35
CA VAL A 206 2.09 -11.18 2.86
C VAL A 206 2.38 -12.24 3.92
N ALA A 207 2.52 -11.86 5.20
CA ALA A 207 2.80 -12.79 6.28
C ALA A 207 1.64 -13.77 6.55
N VAL A 208 0.39 -13.29 6.48
CA VAL A 208 -0.79 -14.10 6.81
C VAL A 208 -1.30 -14.96 5.66
N ASN A 209 -0.88 -14.69 4.41
CA ASN A 209 -1.35 -15.40 3.23
C ASN A 209 -0.34 -16.46 2.75
N PRO A 210 -0.62 -17.77 2.93
CA PRO A 210 0.30 -18.83 2.53
C PRO A 210 0.55 -18.94 1.03
N ARG A 211 -0.30 -18.35 0.18
CA ARG A 211 -0.17 -18.42 -1.28
C ARG A 211 0.85 -17.44 -1.83
N ILE A 212 1.08 -16.32 -1.16
CA ILE A 212 2.05 -15.32 -1.60
C ILE A 212 3.45 -15.87 -1.30
N SER A 213 4.33 -15.94 -2.29
CA SER A 213 5.70 -16.46 -2.13
C SER A 213 6.76 -15.37 -2.18
N GLU A 214 6.49 -14.26 -2.88
CA GLU A 214 7.44 -13.19 -3.12
C GLU A 214 6.74 -11.83 -2.99
N ALA A 215 7.43 -10.84 -2.45
CA ALA A 215 6.86 -9.51 -2.27
C ALA A 215 7.89 -8.38 -2.43
N VAL A 216 7.41 -7.26 -2.97
CA VAL A 216 8.14 -5.99 -2.99
C VAL A 216 7.38 -4.99 -2.13
N LEU A 217 8.04 -4.44 -1.12
CA LEU A 217 7.48 -3.43 -0.22
C LEU A 217 8.18 -2.09 -0.47
N ASN A 218 7.56 -1.25 -1.31
CA ASN A 218 8.07 0.08 -1.61
C ASN A 218 7.55 1.11 -0.58
N VAL A 219 8.48 1.83 0.06
CA VAL A 219 8.30 2.89 1.07
C VAL A 219 7.33 2.53 2.20
N GLY A 220 7.33 1.25 2.62
CA GLY A 220 6.60 0.78 3.81
C GLY A 220 7.27 1.19 5.12
N GLY A 221 6.60 1.03 6.25
CA GLY A 221 7.20 1.34 7.56
C GLY A 221 6.59 0.54 8.69
N GLY A 222 7.39 0.36 9.75
CA GLY A 222 7.15 -0.63 10.80
C GLY A 222 6.10 -0.21 11.83
N THR A 223 6.11 1.03 12.29
CA THR A 223 5.23 1.45 13.41
C THR A 223 4.26 2.55 12.97
N VAL A 224 2.98 2.20 12.83
CA VAL A 224 1.96 3.12 12.29
C VAL A 224 1.79 4.35 13.15
N VAL A 225 1.77 4.17 14.48
CA VAL A 225 1.66 5.28 15.43
C VAL A 225 2.83 6.24 15.30
N ASP A 226 4.06 5.74 15.19
CA ASP A 226 5.22 6.63 15.11
C ASP A 226 5.28 7.32 13.75
N ILE A 227 4.94 6.63 12.66
CA ILE A 227 4.80 7.25 11.34
C ILE A 227 3.83 8.45 11.44
N PHE A 228 2.62 8.28 11.96
CA PHE A 228 1.65 9.38 12.01
C PHE A 228 1.98 10.50 13.00
N THR A 229 2.77 10.22 14.04
CA THR A 229 3.12 11.20 15.08
C THR A 229 4.45 11.90 14.85
N THR A 230 5.33 11.37 14.00
CA THR A 230 6.64 11.97 13.72
C THR A 230 6.83 12.37 12.25
N SER A 231 5.97 11.92 11.34
CA SER A 231 6.10 12.24 9.91
C SER A 231 5.77 13.72 9.63
N PRO A 232 6.63 14.47 8.91
CA PRO A 232 6.32 15.83 8.47
C PRO A 232 4.96 15.96 7.78
N SER A 233 4.59 14.96 6.97
CA SER A 233 3.35 14.98 6.19
C SER A 233 2.09 14.78 7.03
N PHE A 234 2.22 14.22 8.24
CA PHE A 234 1.07 13.84 9.06
C PHE A 234 1.02 14.55 10.42
N VAL A 235 2.16 14.94 10.99
CA VAL A 235 2.26 15.41 12.38
C VAL A 235 1.33 16.58 12.69
N THR A 236 1.15 17.53 11.76
CA THR A 236 0.23 18.67 11.96
C THR A 236 -1.22 18.22 12.08
N THR A 237 -1.67 17.36 11.17
CA THR A 237 -3.05 16.83 11.19
C THR A 237 -3.27 15.94 12.40
N THR A 238 -2.30 15.08 12.73
CA THR A 238 -2.33 14.22 13.92
C THR A 238 -2.39 15.06 15.19
N ASN A 239 -1.55 16.09 15.33
CA ASN A 239 -1.56 16.96 16.51
C ASN A 239 -2.85 17.77 16.61
N THR A 240 -3.45 18.17 15.49
CA THR A 240 -4.77 18.84 15.49
C THR A 240 -5.86 17.89 15.99
N LEU A 241 -5.85 16.63 15.54
CA LEU A 241 -6.76 15.61 16.04
C LEU A 241 -6.57 15.36 17.53
N LEU A 242 -5.33 15.16 17.99
CA LEU A 242 -5.00 14.95 19.40
C LEU A 242 -5.38 16.16 20.26
N ALA A 243 -5.16 17.37 19.76
CA ALA A 243 -5.56 18.60 20.43
C ALA A 243 -7.07 18.66 20.69
N SER A 244 -7.89 18.19 19.73
CA SER A 244 -9.35 18.11 19.90
C SER A 244 -9.78 17.16 21.03
N LEU A 245 -8.89 16.25 21.44
CA LEU A 245 -9.07 15.31 22.55
C LEU A 245 -8.38 15.78 23.84
N GLY A 246 -7.79 16.98 23.86
CA GLY A 246 -7.03 17.50 25.00
C GLY A 246 -5.62 16.91 25.16
N ILE A 247 -5.11 16.21 24.13
CA ILE A 247 -3.78 15.59 24.11
C ILE A 247 -2.82 16.52 23.36
N GLN A 248 -1.70 16.89 24.00
CA GLN A 248 -0.77 17.86 23.46
C GLN A 248 0.69 17.37 23.61
N PRO A 249 1.45 17.19 22.51
CA PRO A 249 2.85 16.77 22.57
C PRO A 249 3.68 17.70 23.46
N GLY A 250 4.44 17.13 24.40
CA GLY A 250 5.33 17.86 25.30
C GLY A 250 4.65 18.70 26.39
N ALA A 251 3.32 18.89 26.35
CA ALA A 251 2.61 19.73 27.33
C ALA A 251 2.03 18.92 28.50
N ASN A 252 1.69 17.65 28.31
CA ASN A 252 1.16 16.79 29.38
C ASN A 252 1.57 15.32 29.22
N SER A 253 1.42 14.55 30.30
CA SER A 253 1.65 13.09 30.30
C SER A 253 0.65 12.33 29.43
N ALA A 254 -0.49 12.95 29.08
CA ALA A 254 -1.51 12.33 28.24
C ALA A 254 -0.98 12.01 26.84
N TYR A 255 0.01 12.75 26.32
CA TYR A 255 0.64 12.41 25.05
C TYR A 255 1.41 11.08 25.11
N LEU A 256 2.22 10.86 26.16
CA LEU A 256 2.93 9.59 26.32
C LEU A 256 1.96 8.43 26.59
N GLN A 257 0.92 8.66 27.38
CA GLN A 257 -0.16 7.69 27.58
C GLN A 257 -0.85 7.36 26.26
N PHE A 258 -1.14 8.37 25.44
CA PHE A 258 -1.71 8.21 24.11
C PHE A 258 -0.83 7.29 23.25
N LEU A 259 0.48 7.55 23.15
CA LEU A 259 1.38 6.72 22.36
C LEU A 259 1.34 5.24 22.79
N VAL A 260 1.35 4.97 24.10
CA VAL A 260 1.28 3.61 24.64
C VAL A 260 -0.05 2.94 24.31
N VAL A 261 -1.18 3.63 24.56
CA VAL A 261 -2.51 3.09 24.32
C VAL A 261 -2.77 2.88 22.84
N ALA A 262 -2.40 3.83 21.97
CA ALA A 262 -2.58 3.73 20.53
C ALA A 262 -1.79 2.55 19.96
N LYS A 263 -0.53 2.36 20.39
CA LYS A 263 0.28 1.20 20.00
C LYS A 263 -0.37 -0.09 20.48
N THR A 264 -0.75 -0.18 21.76
CA THR A 264 -1.44 -1.36 22.32
C THR A 264 -2.72 -1.73 21.54
N ILE A 265 -3.51 -0.73 21.12
CA ILE A 265 -4.70 -0.96 20.32
C ILE A 265 -4.34 -1.46 18.92
N LEU A 266 -3.34 -0.85 18.27
CA LEU A 266 -2.96 -1.15 16.90
C LEU A 266 -2.09 -2.40 16.77
N ASP A 267 -1.43 -2.86 17.83
CA ASP A 267 -0.50 -3.98 17.85
C ASP A 267 -0.98 -5.20 17.03
N PRO A 268 -2.25 -5.68 17.13
CA PRO A 268 -2.72 -6.82 16.35
C PRO A 268 -2.83 -6.59 14.83
N ALA A 269 -2.51 -5.39 14.35
CA ALA A 269 -2.59 -4.98 12.96
C ALA A 269 -1.37 -4.16 12.50
N ASP A 270 -0.45 -3.83 13.41
CA ASP A 270 0.72 -3.00 13.15
C ASP A 270 1.81 -3.83 12.45
N PRO A 271 2.41 -3.35 11.34
CA PRO A 271 3.22 -4.19 10.47
C PRO A 271 4.52 -4.69 11.07
N VAL A 272 5.11 -3.98 12.04
CA VAL A 272 6.32 -4.48 12.71
C VAL A 272 6.07 -5.84 13.37
N ASN A 273 4.85 -6.08 13.86
CA ASN A 273 4.46 -7.34 14.49
C ASN A 273 4.28 -8.49 13.49
N PHE A 274 4.22 -8.18 12.18
CA PHE A 274 4.14 -9.17 11.10
C PHE A 274 5.46 -9.33 10.35
N ALA A 275 6.30 -8.31 10.33
CA ALA A 275 7.55 -8.28 9.57
C ALA A 275 8.46 -9.48 9.88
N GLY A 276 8.61 -9.82 11.16
CA GLY A 276 9.43 -10.94 11.61
C GLY A 276 8.97 -12.29 11.05
N HIS A 277 7.69 -12.41 10.68
CA HIS A 277 7.05 -13.61 10.14
C HIS A 277 7.18 -13.74 8.61
N LEU A 278 7.77 -12.76 7.92
CA LEU A 278 7.96 -12.81 6.47
C LEU A 278 9.04 -13.83 6.08
N GLN A 279 10.21 -13.77 6.72
CA GLN A 279 11.34 -14.64 6.36
C GLN A 279 11.70 -15.64 7.45
N SER A 280 11.43 -15.30 8.71
CA SER A 280 11.71 -16.14 9.88
C SER A 280 10.40 -16.40 10.64
N ASN A 281 10.40 -17.31 11.63
CA ASN A 281 9.26 -17.52 12.54
C ASN A 281 7.89 -17.58 11.83
N THR A 282 7.81 -18.17 10.64
CA THR A 282 6.67 -17.98 9.74
C THR A 282 5.37 -18.46 10.37
N LEU A 283 4.27 -17.75 10.07
CA LEU A 283 2.95 -18.10 10.59
C LEU A 283 2.51 -19.50 10.09
N PRO A 284 1.55 -20.16 10.77
CA PRO A 284 0.99 -21.42 10.29
C PRO A 284 0.42 -21.35 8.88
N ASN A 285 0.59 -22.44 8.13
CA ASN A 285 -0.04 -22.64 6.83
C ASN A 285 -1.38 -23.37 7.00
N LEU A 286 -2.43 -22.60 7.28
CA LEU A 286 -3.78 -23.15 7.48
C LEU A 286 -4.40 -23.76 6.21
N LEU A 287 -3.78 -23.55 5.03
CA LEU A 287 -4.19 -24.22 3.79
C LEU A 287 -3.58 -25.62 3.66
N ALA A 288 -2.44 -25.89 4.31
CA ALA A 288 -1.81 -27.21 4.34
C ALA A 288 -2.42 -28.08 5.44
N ASN A 289 -2.66 -27.53 6.63
CA ASN A 289 -3.29 -28.25 7.73
C ASN A 289 -4.10 -27.32 8.67
N PRO A 290 -5.38 -27.66 8.98
CA PRO A 290 -6.21 -26.82 9.84
C PRO A 290 -5.74 -26.65 11.29
N ASN A 291 -4.91 -27.57 11.80
CA ASN A 291 -4.40 -27.52 13.18
C ASN A 291 -3.16 -26.61 13.35
N GLY A 292 -2.67 -26.00 12.27
CA GLY A 292 -1.60 -25.01 12.31
C GLY A 292 -0.20 -25.54 12.65
N SER A 293 0.01 -26.86 12.61
CA SER A 293 1.31 -27.45 12.95
C SER A 293 2.37 -27.37 11.84
N VAL A 294 2.00 -26.92 10.63
CA VAL A 294 2.92 -26.72 9.50
C VAL A 294 3.10 -25.22 9.32
N ALA A 295 4.34 -24.75 9.41
CA ALA A 295 4.66 -23.35 9.16
C ALA A 295 4.61 -23.05 7.65
N GLN A 296 4.34 -21.79 7.29
CA GLN A 296 4.48 -21.33 5.91
C GLN A 296 5.95 -21.36 5.47
N THR A 297 6.18 -21.49 4.16
CA THR A 297 7.51 -21.26 3.58
C THR A 297 7.90 -19.79 3.74
N ALA A 298 9.17 -19.54 4.07
CA ALA A 298 9.76 -18.21 4.13
C ALA A 298 9.57 -17.47 2.80
N LYS A 299 9.12 -16.23 2.88
CA LYS A 299 8.84 -15.36 1.73
C LYS A 299 10.15 -14.79 1.19
N LYS A 300 10.20 -14.48 -0.10
CA LYS A 300 11.27 -13.66 -0.69
C LYS A 300 10.83 -12.20 -0.69
N ILE A 301 11.57 -11.34 -0.01
CA ILE A 301 11.20 -9.94 0.19
C ILE A 301 12.26 -9.04 -0.41
N LEU A 302 11.84 -8.06 -1.19
CA LEU A 302 12.61 -6.89 -1.57
C LEU A 302 11.94 -5.66 -0.95
N THR A 303 12.70 -4.80 -0.27
CA THR A 303 12.18 -3.52 0.22
C THR A 303 12.90 -2.36 -0.45
N GLN A 304 12.17 -1.26 -0.65
CA GLN A 304 12.67 -0.07 -1.30
C GLN A 304 12.32 1.14 -0.45
N ALA A 305 13.28 2.02 -0.18
CA ALA A 305 13.09 3.22 0.60
C ALA A 305 13.50 4.46 -0.20
N ALA A 306 12.77 5.55 -0.03
CA ALA A 306 13.16 6.87 -0.52
C ALA A 306 14.07 7.54 0.52
N PHE A 307 15.22 8.07 0.12
CA PHE A 307 16.06 8.84 1.04
C PHE A 307 15.37 10.14 1.45
N CYS A 308 15.45 10.49 2.73
CA CYS A 308 14.80 11.66 3.34
C CYS A 308 13.28 11.69 3.17
N ASP A 309 12.63 10.52 3.11
CA ASP A 309 11.18 10.41 2.94
C ASP A 309 10.42 11.21 4.00
N GLN A 310 9.51 12.07 3.53
CA GLN A 310 8.74 13.00 4.36
C GLN A 310 7.37 12.45 4.78
N VAL A 311 6.99 11.28 4.27
CA VAL A 311 5.72 10.62 4.54
C VAL A 311 5.95 9.42 5.45
N VAL A 312 6.91 8.56 5.10
CA VAL A 312 7.38 7.45 5.95
C VAL A 312 8.86 7.66 6.23
N PRO A 313 9.22 8.37 7.32
CA PRO A 313 10.62 8.64 7.65
C PRO A 313 11.49 7.39 7.70
N ASN A 314 12.74 7.50 7.24
CA ASN A 314 13.68 6.38 7.10
C ASN A 314 13.85 5.49 8.34
N PRO A 315 13.87 5.99 9.59
CA PRO A 315 13.91 5.13 10.77
C PRO A 315 12.79 4.09 10.80
N TRP A 316 11.60 4.44 10.32
CA TRP A 316 10.45 3.53 10.30
C TRP A 316 10.49 2.55 9.14
N ASN A 317 11.10 2.90 7.99
CA ASN A 317 11.47 1.90 6.98
C ASN A 317 12.44 0.88 7.59
N PHE A 318 13.54 1.36 8.20
CA PHE A 318 14.60 0.50 8.73
C PHE A 318 14.11 -0.44 9.84
N ILE A 319 13.18 -0.01 10.69
CA ILE A 319 12.57 -0.90 11.69
C ILE A 319 11.79 -2.03 11.02
N LEU A 320 10.97 -1.73 9.99
CA LEU A 320 10.27 -2.77 9.24
C LEU A 320 11.27 -3.73 8.59
N ASP A 321 12.24 -3.16 7.88
CA ASP A 321 13.17 -3.87 7.01
C ASP A 321 14.13 -4.77 7.81
N SER A 322 14.66 -4.27 8.92
CA SER A 322 15.53 -5.04 9.81
C SER A 322 14.77 -6.16 10.53
N THR A 323 13.52 -5.91 10.92
CA THR A 323 12.64 -6.94 11.50
C THR A 323 12.28 -8.00 10.46
N ALA A 324 12.10 -7.61 9.20
CA ALA A 324 11.84 -8.53 8.09
C ALA A 324 13.08 -9.34 7.64
N GLY A 325 14.28 -8.98 8.12
CA GLY A 325 15.54 -9.63 7.73
C GLY A 325 16.11 -9.15 6.39
N THR A 326 15.71 -7.98 5.90
CA THR A 326 16.25 -7.41 4.65
C THR A 326 17.49 -6.54 4.90
N GLY A 327 18.30 -6.33 3.87
CA GLY A 327 19.56 -5.58 3.97
C GLY A 327 20.43 -5.71 2.72
N PRO A 328 21.67 -5.19 2.72
CA PRO A 328 22.29 -4.39 3.79
C PRO A 328 21.79 -2.93 3.83
N PHE A 329 21.87 -2.29 5.00
CA PHE A 329 21.46 -0.88 5.22
C PHE A 329 22.64 0.10 5.11
N PRO A 330 22.38 1.42 4.96
CA PRO A 330 23.44 2.43 5.05
C PRO A 330 24.31 2.25 6.29
N GLY A 331 25.64 2.23 6.10
CA GLY A 331 26.61 1.99 7.18
C GLY A 331 26.89 0.51 7.49
N GLY A 332 26.11 -0.42 6.95
CA GLY A 332 26.35 -1.86 7.02
C GLY A 332 27.41 -2.35 6.03
N THR A 333 28.02 -3.50 6.30
CA THR A 333 28.96 -4.15 5.38
C THR A 333 28.24 -4.55 4.09
N GLY A 334 28.86 -4.28 2.94
CA GLY A 334 28.29 -4.61 1.63
C GLY A 334 27.21 -3.65 1.12
N PHE A 335 26.89 -2.58 1.86
CA PHE A 335 25.97 -1.55 1.38
C PHE A 335 26.44 -0.92 0.06
N GLY A 336 25.51 -0.74 -0.87
CA GLY A 336 25.76 -0.39 -2.28
C GLY A 336 25.92 -1.61 -3.20
N GLY A 337 26.28 -2.78 -2.65
CA GLY A 337 26.27 -4.06 -3.36
C GLY A 337 24.89 -4.72 -3.41
N PRO A 338 24.77 -5.92 -4.01
CA PRO A 338 23.50 -6.66 -4.12
C PRO A 338 22.84 -6.91 -2.76
N GLY A 339 21.52 -6.74 -2.68
CA GLY A 339 20.76 -6.89 -1.44
C GLY A 339 19.25 -7.00 -1.63
N THR A 340 18.55 -7.26 -0.53
CA THR A 340 17.08 -7.32 -0.44
C THR A 340 16.47 -6.03 0.11
N PHE A 341 17.31 -5.05 0.45
CA PHE A 341 16.91 -3.68 0.76
C PHE A 341 17.52 -2.74 -0.29
N GLN A 342 16.79 -1.70 -0.70
CA GLN A 342 17.28 -0.67 -1.61
C GLN A 342 16.96 0.74 -1.09
N LEU A 343 17.98 1.59 -1.00
CA LEU A 343 17.80 3.02 -0.80
C LEU A 343 17.91 3.76 -2.14
N PHE A 344 16.90 4.56 -2.47
CA PHE A 344 16.92 5.46 -3.61
C PHE A 344 17.39 6.83 -3.15
N PHE A 345 18.34 7.43 -3.88
CA PHE A 345 19.05 8.65 -3.49
C PHE A 345 19.35 9.52 -4.72
N THR A 346 19.26 10.84 -4.61
CA THR A 346 19.63 11.76 -5.71
C THR A 346 21.08 12.20 -5.55
N GLY A 347 21.90 12.12 -6.60
CA GLY A 347 23.31 12.55 -6.62
C GLY A 347 24.30 11.55 -6.03
N THR A 348 25.50 12.02 -5.69
CA THR A 348 26.62 11.17 -5.25
C THR A 348 26.57 10.90 -3.75
N PRO A 349 26.53 9.64 -3.29
CA PRO A 349 26.48 9.30 -1.88
C PRO A 349 27.82 9.58 -1.18
N SER A 350 27.75 10.08 0.04
CA SER A 350 28.87 10.19 0.98
C SER A 350 28.38 9.88 2.40
N GLY A 351 29.29 9.55 3.32
CA GLY A 351 28.91 9.25 4.71
C GLY A 351 28.14 10.40 5.37
N SER A 352 28.54 11.65 5.12
CA SER A 352 27.83 12.83 5.61
C SER A 352 26.50 13.06 4.92
N ALA A 353 26.41 12.81 3.60
CA ALA A 353 25.16 12.96 2.86
C ALA A 353 24.12 11.93 3.32
N LEU A 354 24.51 10.67 3.51
CA LEU A 354 23.62 9.62 4.02
C LEU A 354 23.20 9.83 5.48
N ALA A 355 24.03 10.52 6.27
CA ALA A 355 23.69 10.90 7.65
C ALA A 355 22.84 12.19 7.75
N SER A 356 22.60 12.88 6.63
CA SER A 356 21.97 14.23 6.64
C SER A 356 20.47 14.23 6.91
N CYS A 357 19.80 13.08 6.93
CA CYS A 357 18.34 12.99 7.02
C CYS A 357 17.79 12.15 8.19
N PRO A 358 17.92 12.62 9.44
CA PRO A 358 17.10 12.14 10.55
C PRO A 358 15.95 13.09 10.94
N THR A 359 15.78 14.25 10.30
CA THR A 359 14.88 15.31 10.80
C THR A 359 13.46 15.25 10.23
N PRO A 360 12.43 15.62 11.03
CA PRO A 360 11.01 15.57 10.68
C PRO A 360 10.58 16.65 9.68
N SER A 361 11.52 17.30 8.99
CA SER A 361 11.32 17.93 7.68
C SER A 361 12.67 17.98 6.97
N SER A 362 12.78 17.55 5.71
CA SER A 362 14.03 17.60 4.94
C SER A 362 13.86 18.36 3.64
N THR A 363 14.73 19.34 3.43
CA THR A 363 14.97 20.00 2.13
C THR A 363 16.20 19.44 1.44
N SER A 364 16.61 18.21 1.81
CA SER A 364 17.83 17.63 1.27
C SER A 364 17.75 17.55 -0.26
N PRO A 365 18.78 18.03 -0.98
CA PRO A 365 18.83 17.90 -2.43
C PRO A 365 18.98 16.43 -2.86
N ASN A 366 19.32 15.55 -1.93
CA ASN A 366 19.47 14.12 -2.18
C ASN A 366 18.17 13.33 -1.99
N ALA A 367 17.10 13.98 -1.55
CA ALA A 367 15.84 13.33 -1.25
C ALA A 367 15.20 12.68 -2.48
N ILE A 368 14.41 11.64 -2.25
CA ILE A 368 13.55 11.01 -3.26
C ILE A 368 12.08 11.22 -2.84
N PRO A 369 11.17 11.56 -3.78
CA PRO A 369 9.75 11.66 -3.47
C PRO A 369 9.19 10.34 -2.93
N HIS A 370 8.34 10.40 -1.91
CA HIS A 370 7.71 9.20 -1.34
C HIS A 370 6.96 8.35 -2.38
N GLY A 371 6.25 9.01 -3.30
CA GLY A 371 5.44 8.36 -4.35
C GLY A 371 6.24 7.82 -5.53
N PHE A 372 7.58 7.74 -5.44
CA PHE A 372 8.44 7.50 -6.61
C PHE A 372 8.15 6.23 -7.40
N PHE A 373 7.48 5.25 -6.79
CA PHE A 373 7.11 4.00 -7.48
C PHE A 373 5.95 4.18 -8.48
N THR A 374 5.15 5.23 -8.34
CA THR A 374 3.90 5.43 -9.10
C THR A 374 3.75 6.82 -9.72
N ASP A 375 4.65 7.75 -9.43
CA ASP A 375 4.56 9.16 -9.83
C ASP A 375 5.28 9.51 -11.14
N TRP A 376 5.97 8.55 -11.76
CA TRP A 376 6.80 8.72 -12.98
C TRP A 376 7.90 9.78 -12.83
N SER A 377 8.41 9.96 -11.62
CA SER A 377 9.68 10.65 -11.35
C SER A 377 10.88 9.88 -11.95
N ALA A 378 12.06 10.49 -11.91
CA ALA A 378 13.30 9.89 -12.44
C ALA A 378 13.60 8.50 -11.84
N ALA A 379 13.16 8.23 -10.61
CA ALA A 379 13.38 6.98 -9.91
C ALA A 379 12.40 5.86 -10.29
N THR A 380 11.22 6.19 -10.84
CA THR A 380 10.12 5.24 -11.08
C THR A 380 10.53 4.06 -11.94
N SER A 381 11.11 4.33 -13.12
CA SER A 381 11.46 3.28 -14.08
C SER A 381 12.43 2.27 -13.49
N GLN A 382 13.42 2.75 -12.72
CA GLN A 382 14.39 1.87 -12.08
C GLN A 382 13.76 1.07 -10.92
N ALA A 383 12.92 1.72 -10.11
CA ALA A 383 12.25 1.09 -8.99
C ALA A 383 11.35 -0.07 -9.42
N GLN A 384 10.52 0.18 -10.45
CA GLN A 384 9.64 -0.83 -11.01
C GLN A 384 10.42 -1.92 -11.75
N SER A 385 11.50 -1.56 -12.47
CA SER A 385 12.34 -2.55 -13.14
C SER A 385 13.02 -3.50 -12.14
N ASP A 386 13.52 -2.98 -11.02
CA ASP A 386 14.13 -3.79 -9.96
C ASP A 386 13.09 -4.70 -9.29
N ALA A 387 11.92 -4.14 -8.98
CA ALA A 387 10.81 -4.90 -8.43
C ALA A 387 10.39 -6.05 -9.36
N ALA A 388 10.18 -5.75 -10.65
CA ALA A 388 9.79 -6.75 -11.62
C ALA A 388 10.91 -7.78 -11.89
N GLY A 389 12.18 -7.36 -11.89
CA GLY A 389 13.33 -8.25 -12.01
C GLY A 389 13.44 -9.22 -10.84
N PHE A 390 13.27 -8.72 -9.61
CA PHE A 390 13.26 -9.54 -8.40
C PHE A 390 12.14 -10.59 -8.40
N LEU A 391 10.93 -10.22 -8.83
CA LEU A 391 9.81 -11.17 -8.94
C LEU A 391 9.97 -12.21 -10.05
N VAL A 392 10.85 -11.97 -11.02
CA VAL A 392 11.21 -12.98 -12.04
C VAL A 392 12.26 -13.94 -11.50
N ASP A 393 13.27 -13.41 -10.80
CA ASP A 393 14.34 -14.19 -10.20
C ASP A 393 14.80 -13.55 -8.87
N PRO A 394 14.30 -14.02 -7.71
CA PRO A 394 14.64 -13.46 -6.42
C PRO A 394 16.08 -13.80 -5.97
N THR A 395 16.85 -14.56 -6.78
CA THR A 395 18.28 -14.83 -6.52
C THR A 395 19.19 -13.78 -7.13
N THR A 396 18.72 -13.07 -8.17
CA THR A 396 19.45 -11.97 -8.80
C THR A 396 19.07 -10.65 -8.11
N LEU A 397 19.81 -10.33 -7.04
CA LEU A 397 19.49 -9.17 -6.20
C LEU A 397 19.95 -7.84 -6.82
N PRO A 398 19.12 -6.79 -6.77
CA PRO A 398 19.54 -5.46 -7.20
C PRO A 398 20.50 -4.84 -6.15
N PRO A 399 21.24 -3.77 -6.51
CA PRO A 399 22.08 -3.06 -5.55
C PRO A 399 21.23 -2.39 -4.47
N SER A 400 21.78 -2.36 -3.25
CA SER A 400 21.16 -1.77 -2.07
C SER A 400 21.18 -0.24 -2.03
N LEU A 401 21.83 0.39 -3.00
CA LEU A 401 21.80 1.83 -3.24
C LEU A 401 21.56 2.11 -4.73
N ARG A 402 20.57 2.95 -5.02
CA ARG A 402 20.26 3.48 -6.36
C ARG A 402 20.44 4.99 -6.35
N THR A 403 21.23 5.51 -7.27
CA THR A 403 21.54 6.94 -7.40
C THR A 403 20.98 7.49 -8.71
N PHE A 404 20.42 8.71 -8.69
CA PHE A 404 19.84 9.41 -9.85
C PHE A 404 20.46 10.77 -10.10
#